data_AF-T2JYQ1-F1
#
_entry.id   AF-T2JYQ1-F1
#
_cell.length_a   1.000
_cell.length_b   1.000
_cell.length_c   1.000
_cell.angle_alpha   90.00
_cell.angle_beta   90.00
_cell.angle_gamma   90.00
#
_symmetry.space_group_name_H-M   'P 1'
#
loop_
_entity.id
_entity.type
_entity.pdbx_description
1 polymer ?
#
loop_
_entity_poly.entity_id
_entity_poly.type
_entity_poly.pdbx_seq_one_letter_code
_entity_poly.pdbx_strand_id
1 'polypeptide(L)'
;MNFPLPVEYRRFLPRFYRLASVSVLSNLMVPLAGLCDTAFLGHLEDIRYLAGVILGSILFDYLYRVLKFIRSGTNTITAEAVGREDEEGILLAILRSGLIALIIAFTILILQYPIEK
;
A
#
# COMPACT_ATOMS: atom_id res chain seq x y z
N MET A 1 -28.77 -28.97 -12.05
CA MET A 1 -28.53 -27.66 -12.70
C MET A 1 -27.11 -27.67 -13.28
N ASN A 2 -26.95 -28.12 -14.52
CA ASN A 2 -25.69 -27.99 -15.25
C ASN A 2 -25.66 -26.56 -15.82
N PHE A 3 -24.84 -25.69 -15.24
CA PHE A 3 -24.50 -24.40 -15.84
C PHE A 3 -23.39 -24.68 -16.87
N PRO A 4 -23.68 -24.73 -18.20
CA PRO A 4 -22.63 -24.85 -19.19
C PRO A 4 -21.87 -23.52 -19.21
N LEU A 5 -20.68 -23.50 -18.62
CA LEU A 5 -19.80 -22.34 -18.72
C LEU A 5 -19.44 -22.12 -20.20
N PRO A 6 -19.70 -20.92 -20.76
CA PRO A 6 -19.28 -20.59 -22.12
C PRO A 6 -17.79 -20.87 -22.31
N VAL A 7 -17.42 -21.53 -23.40
CA VAL A 7 -16.05 -22.02 -23.67
C VAL A 7 -15.00 -20.90 -23.62
N GLU A 8 -15.42 -19.65 -23.86
CA GLU A 8 -14.62 -18.42 -23.75
C GLU A 8 -14.04 -18.17 -22.35
N TYR A 9 -14.70 -18.60 -21.27
CA TYR A 9 -14.22 -18.38 -19.90
C TYR A 9 -13.12 -19.35 -19.47
N ARG A 10 -12.92 -20.47 -20.17
CA ARG A 10 -11.97 -21.53 -19.78
C ARG A 10 -10.52 -21.04 -19.75
N ARG A 11 -10.18 -20.02 -20.56
CA ARG A 11 -8.87 -19.33 -20.55
C ARG A 11 -8.76 -18.23 -19.49
N PHE A 12 -9.87 -17.69 -19.00
CA PHE A 12 -9.89 -16.65 -17.97
C PHE A 12 -9.58 -17.22 -16.58
N LEU A 13 -10.13 -18.40 -16.24
CA LEU A 13 -9.94 -19.04 -14.94
C LEU A 13 -8.46 -19.15 -14.52
N PRO A 14 -7.53 -19.73 -15.31
CA PRO A 14 -6.14 -19.87 -14.88
C PRO A 14 -5.43 -18.51 -14.73
N ARG A 15 -5.77 -17.52 -15.56
CA ARG A 15 -5.19 -16.16 -15.47
C ARG A 15 -5.70 -15.44 -14.22
N PHE A 16 -6.99 -15.56 -13.93
CA PHE A 16 -7.63 -15.03 -12.74
C PHE A 16 -7.05 -15.67 -11.47
N TYR A 17 -6.96 -17.01 -11.42
CA TYR A 17 -6.37 -17.72 -10.28
C TYR A 17 -4.92 -17.33 -10.04
N ARG A 18 -4.11 -17.17 -11.09
CA ARG A 18 -2.72 -16.71 -10.96
C ARG A 18 -2.61 -15.29 -10.41
N LEU A 19 -3.47 -14.38 -10.87
CA LEU A 19 -3.48 -12.99 -10.39
C LEU A 19 -3.99 -12.91 -8.95
N ALA A 20 -5.08 -13.62 -8.65
CA ALA A 20 -5.69 -13.70 -7.33
C ALA A 20 -4.74 -14.34 -6.31
N SER A 21 -4.07 -15.44 -6.64
CA SER A 21 -3.15 -16.11 -5.71
C SER A 21 -1.97 -15.23 -5.33
N VAL A 22 -1.35 -14.54 -6.29
CA VAL A 22 -0.26 -13.59 -6.04
C VAL A 22 -0.74 -12.40 -5.21
N SER A 23 -1.95 -11.90 -5.49
CA SER A 23 -2.53 -10.78 -4.76
C SER A 23 -2.85 -11.16 -3.31
N VAL A 24 -3.40 -12.35 -3.08
CA VAL A 24 -3.69 -12.89 -1.75
C VAL A 24 -2.39 -13.10 -0.96
N LEU A 25 -1.38 -13.73 -1.57
CA LEU A 25 -0.05 -13.90 -0.97
C LEU A 25 0.57 -12.56 -0.57
N SER A 26 0.46 -11.55 -1.42
CA SER A 26 0.97 -10.20 -1.14
C SER A 26 0.23 -9.54 0.03
N ASN A 27 -1.10 -9.72 0.11
CA ASN A 27 -1.90 -9.17 1.22
C ASN A 27 -1.65 -9.91 2.54
N LEU A 28 -1.24 -11.17 2.51
CA LEU A 28 -0.86 -11.93 3.71
C LEU A 28 0.45 -11.44 4.36
N MET A 29 1.30 -10.69 3.63
CA MET A 29 2.53 -10.13 4.20
C MET A 29 2.25 -9.15 5.34
N VAL A 30 1.13 -8.41 5.29
CA VAL A 30 0.77 -7.44 6.34
C VAL A 30 0.51 -8.12 7.70
N PRO A 31 -0.38 -9.12 7.82
CA PRO A 31 -0.57 -9.82 9.09
C PRO A 31 0.65 -10.67 9.50
N LEU A 32 1.41 -11.23 8.55
CA LEU A 32 2.65 -11.96 8.85
C LEU A 32 3.72 -11.05 9.46
N ALA A 33 3.89 -9.84 8.91
CA ALA A 33 4.77 -8.83 9.49
C ALA A 33 4.33 -8.47 10.92
N GLY A 34 3.03 -8.26 11.14
CA GLY A 34 2.50 -7.98 12.48
C GLY A 34 2.70 -9.13 13.50
N LEU A 35 2.64 -10.38 13.06
CA LEU A 35 2.99 -11.54 13.89
C LEU A 35 4.48 -11.56 14.24
N CYS A 36 5.34 -11.26 13.27
CA CYS A 36 6.78 -11.10 13.49
C CYS A 36 7.05 -9.99 14.51
N ASP A 37 6.48 -8.80 14.30
CA ASP A 37 6.64 -7.66 15.20
C ASP A 37 6.22 -8.03 16.62
N THR A 38 5.05 -8.68 16.78
CA THR A 38 4.53 -9.15 18.07
C THR A 38 5.45 -10.19 18.72
N ALA A 39 6.04 -11.10 17.94
CA ALA A 39 6.98 -12.10 18.45
C ALA A 39 8.31 -11.49 18.90
N PHE A 40 8.84 -10.51 18.14
CA PHE A 40 10.04 -9.75 18.52
C PHE A 40 9.81 -8.92 19.78
N LEU A 41 8.69 -8.20 19.85
CA LEU A 41 8.27 -7.40 21.00
C LEU A 41 8.00 -8.30 22.23
N GLY A 42 7.38 -9.46 22.05
CA GLY A 42 7.05 -10.40 23.13
C GLY A 42 8.25 -11.05 23.83
N HIS A 43 9.46 -10.94 23.27
CA HIS A 43 10.69 -11.49 23.85
C HIS A 43 11.45 -10.50 24.75
N LEU A 44 11.00 -9.24 24.85
CA LEU A 44 11.63 -8.22 25.70
C LEU A 44 11.13 -8.35 27.14
N GLU A 45 12.05 -8.57 28.09
CA GLU A 45 11.75 -8.80 29.52
C GLU A 45 11.25 -7.52 30.25
N ASP A 46 11.54 -6.31 29.73
CA ASP A 46 11.17 -5.03 30.37
C ASP A 46 10.12 -4.26 29.54
N ILE A 47 8.91 -4.15 30.12
CA ILE A 47 7.69 -3.54 29.54
C ILE A 47 7.90 -2.09 29.09
N ARG A 48 8.89 -1.37 29.64
CA ARG A 48 9.09 0.05 29.33
C ARG A 48 9.63 0.29 27.91
N TYR A 49 10.52 -0.57 27.43
CA TYR A 49 11.00 -0.49 26.04
C TYR A 49 9.93 -0.92 25.04
N LEU A 50 9.09 -1.89 25.43
CA LEU A 50 7.92 -2.33 24.68
C LEU A 50 6.94 -1.18 24.39
N ALA A 51 6.65 -0.36 25.41
CA ALA A 51 5.74 0.77 25.28
C ALA A 51 6.22 1.82 24.25
N GLY A 52 7.52 2.13 24.23
CA GLY A 52 8.11 3.05 23.26
C GLY A 52 8.02 2.53 21.82
N VAL A 53 8.34 1.26 21.61
CA VAL A 53 8.26 0.63 20.29
C VAL A 53 6.81 0.54 19.81
N ILE A 54 5.85 0.18 20.67
CA ILE A 54 4.43 0.15 20.33
C ILE A 54 3.94 1.54 19.89
N LEU A 55 4.31 2.60 20.63
CA LEU A 55 3.94 3.98 20.25
C LEU A 55 4.55 4.37 18.90
N GLY A 56 5.82 4.02 18.65
CA GLY A 56 6.45 4.20 17.35
C GLY A 56 5.72 3.45 16.23
N SER A 57 5.44 2.17 16.42
CA SER A 57 4.72 1.34 15.45
C SER A 57 3.32 1.86 15.15
N ILE A 58 2.57 2.31 16.16
CA ILE A 58 1.24 2.93 15.97
C ILE A 58 1.37 4.21 15.14
N LEU A 59 2.32 5.09 15.49
CA LEU A 59 2.56 6.33 14.75
C LEU A 59 2.91 6.04 13.29
N PHE A 60 3.81 5.10 13.03
CA PHE A 60 4.19 4.70 11.68
C PHE A 60 3.04 4.03 10.92
N ASP A 61 2.20 3.18 11.54
CA ASP A 61 1.02 2.61 10.87
C ASP A 61 0.07 3.71 10.41
N TYR A 62 -0.21 4.69 11.27
CA TYR A 62 -1.04 5.85 10.91
C TYR A 62 -0.42 6.67 9.77
N LEU A 63 0.88 6.98 9.85
CA LEU A 63 1.59 7.68 8.78
C LEU A 63 1.50 6.93 7.45
N TYR A 64 1.80 5.62 7.45
CA TYR A 64 1.70 4.78 6.26
C TYR A 64 0.27 4.73 5.71
N ARG A 65 -0.75 4.74 6.58
CA ARG A 65 -2.15 4.73 6.18
C ARG A 65 -2.56 6.04 5.50
N VAL A 66 -2.11 7.19 6.01
CA VAL A 66 -2.31 8.51 5.37
C VAL A 66 -1.62 8.57 4.01
N LEU A 67 -0.37 8.11 3.92
CA LEU A 67 0.37 8.07 2.64
C LEU A 67 -0.31 7.13 1.63
N LYS A 68 -0.73 5.93 2.07
CA LYS A 68 -1.50 4.99 1.24
C LYS A 68 -2.82 5.59 0.76
N PHE A 69 -3.48 6.40 1.58
CA PHE A 69 -4.70 7.13 1.21
C PHE A 69 -4.45 8.17 0.12
N ILE A 70 -3.40 9.00 0.27
CA ILE A 70 -3.02 10.00 -0.76
C ILE A 70 -2.74 9.31 -2.10
N ARG A 71 -1.99 8.20 -2.10
CA ARG A 71 -1.73 7.39 -3.29
C ARG A 71 -3.02 6.87 -3.92
N SER A 72 -3.96 6.39 -3.11
CA SER A 72 -5.26 5.91 -3.62
C SER A 72 -6.11 7.04 -4.20
N GLY A 73 -6.10 8.23 -3.58
CA GLY A 73 -6.78 9.42 -4.11
C GLY A 73 -6.22 9.86 -5.47
N THR A 74 -4.90 9.83 -5.64
CA THR A 74 -4.25 10.02 -6.94
C THR A 74 -4.74 9.02 -7.99
N ASN A 75 -4.77 7.72 -7.65
CA ASN A 75 -5.21 6.69 -8.59
C ASN A 75 -6.66 6.89 -9.03
N THR A 76 -7.54 7.38 -8.15
CA THR A 76 -8.93 7.72 -8.49
C THR A 76 -9.01 8.85 -9.52
N ILE A 77 -8.21 9.92 -9.35
CA ILE A 77 -8.18 11.05 -10.30
C ILE A 77 -7.62 10.60 -11.65
N THR A 78 -6.56 9.80 -11.66
CA THR A 78 -5.99 9.24 -12.90
C THR A 78 -6.99 8.32 -13.60
N ALA A 79 -7.76 7.50 -12.85
CA ALA A 79 -8.79 6.65 -13.44
C ALA A 79 -9.91 7.45 -14.11
N GLU A 80 -10.28 8.62 -13.55
CA GLU A 80 -11.25 9.52 -14.16
C GLU A 80 -10.72 10.16 -15.45
N ALA A 81 -9.46 10.62 -15.45
CA ALA A 81 -8.82 11.18 -16.64
C ALA A 81 -8.66 10.14 -17.76
N VAL A 82 -8.27 8.90 -17.41
CA VAL A 82 -8.18 7.78 -18.36
C VAL A 82 -9.55 7.45 -18.96
N GLY A 83 -10.63 7.52 -18.17
CA GLY A 83 -11.99 7.30 -18.67
C GLY A 83 -12.49 8.35 -19.66
N ARG A 84 -11.84 9.52 -19.74
CA ARG A 84 -12.18 10.60 -20.68
C ARG A 84 -11.31 10.62 -21.95
N GLU A 85 -10.41 9.65 -22.13
CA GLU A 85 -9.47 9.54 -23.27
C GLU A 85 -8.63 10.82 -23.52
N ASP A 86 -8.40 11.61 -22.49
CA ASP A 86 -7.64 12.86 -22.56
C ASP A 86 -6.16 12.59 -22.26
N GLU A 87 -5.36 12.41 -23.32
CA GLU A 87 -3.92 12.13 -23.21
C GLU A 87 -3.15 13.25 -22.50
N GLU A 88 -3.56 14.52 -22.68
CA GLU A 88 -2.96 15.65 -21.97
C GLU A 88 -3.32 15.62 -20.48
N GLY A 89 -4.58 15.29 -20.15
CA GLY A 89 -5.07 15.11 -18.79
C GLY A 89 -4.34 13.99 -18.02
N ILE A 90 -3.99 12.90 -18.72
CA ILE A 90 -3.21 11.79 -18.14
C ILE A 90 -1.78 12.23 -17.81
N LEU A 91 -1.11 12.93 -18.73
CA LEU A 91 0.24 13.44 -18.51
C LEU A 91 0.27 14.42 -17.32
N LEU A 92 -0.71 15.32 -17.25
CA LEU A 92 -0.85 16.27 -16.13
C LEU A 92 -1.10 15.57 -14.79
N ALA A 93 -1.91 14.51 -14.78
CA ALA A 93 -2.19 13.71 -13.59
C ALA A 93 -0.92 13.02 -13.06
N ILE A 94 -0.09 12.47 -13.95
CA ILE A 94 1.20 11.87 -13.61
C ILE A 94 2.15 12.94 -13.06
N LEU A 95 2.27 14.09 -13.74
CA LEU A 95 3.19 15.15 -13.33
C LEU A 95 2.82 15.70 -11.96
N ARG A 96 1.54 16.03 -11.74
CA ARG A 96 1.02 16.54 -10.46
C ARG A 96 1.23 15.55 -9.33
N SER A 97 0.91 14.29 -9.57
CA SER A 97 1.03 13.25 -8.56
C SER A 97 2.49 12.91 -8.24
N GLY A 98 3.35 12.90 -9.26
CA GLY A 98 4.79 12.73 -9.11
C GLY A 98 5.42 13.87 -8.31
N LEU A 99 5.01 15.12 -8.56
CA LEU A 99 5.46 16.28 -7.79
C LEU A 99 5.04 16.19 -6.32
N ILE A 100 3.79 15.83 -6.03
CA ILE A 100 3.30 15.63 -4.66
C ILE A 100 4.09 14.52 -3.97
N ALA A 101 4.32 13.40 -4.66
CA ALA A 101 5.12 12.29 -4.11
C ALA A 101 6.56 12.71 -3.80
N LEU A 102 7.21 13.49 -4.68
CA LEU A 102 8.55 14.03 -4.44
C LEU A 102 8.59 14.97 -3.24
N ILE A 103 7.63 15.90 -3.12
CA ILE A 103 7.57 16.83 -1.99
C ILE A 103 7.41 16.07 -0.67
N ILE A 104 6.54 15.07 -0.62
CA ILE A 104 6.34 14.22 0.55
C ILE A 104 7.62 13.44 0.87
N ALA A 105 8.27 12.84 -0.12
CA ALA A 105 9.52 12.11 0.07
C ALA A 105 10.63 13.00 0.64
N PHE A 106 10.81 14.20 0.10
CA PHE A 106 11.77 15.19 0.62
C PHE A 106 11.43 15.63 2.04
N THR A 107 10.15 15.86 2.33
CA THR A 107 9.70 16.24 3.67
C THR A 107 10.05 15.16 4.69
N ILE A 108 9.75 13.89 4.37
CA ILE A 108 10.08 12.75 5.24
C ILE A 108 11.59 12.63 5.44
N LEU A 109 12.39 12.76 4.37
CA LEU A 109 13.84 12.63 4.43
C LEU A 109 14.49 13.74 5.26
N ILE A 110 14.00 14.98 5.12
CA ILE A 110 14.42 16.10 5.96
C ILE A 110 14.02 15.88 7.42
N LEU A 111 12.82 15.34 7.67
CA LEU A 111 12.33 15.05 9.02
C LEU A 111 13.00 13.83 9.66
N GLN A 112 13.59 12.93 8.88
CA GLN A 112 14.38 11.81 9.40
C GLN A 112 15.67 12.29 10.07
N TYR A 113 16.35 13.28 9.48
CA TYR A 113 17.61 13.83 9.99
C TYR A 113 17.55 14.37 11.44
N PRO A 114 16.50 15.10 11.88
CA PRO A 114 16.36 15.55 13.27
C PRO A 114 15.86 14.47 14.24
N ILE A 115 15.40 13.31 13.76
CA ILE A 115 14.92 12.20 14.63
C ILE A 115 16.07 11.24 14.97
N GLU A 116 17.08 11.14 14.11
CA GLU A 116 18.30 10.34 14.36
C GLU A 116 19.24 10.98 15.41
N LYS A 117 19.09 12.28 15.67
CA LYS A 117 20.00 13.08 16.50
C LYS A 117 19.37 13.47 17.84
#